data_AF-A0A0C2MX01-F1
#
_entry.id   AF-A0A0C2MX01-F1
#
_cell.length_a   1.000
_cell.length_b   1.000
_cell.length_c   1.000
_cell.angle_alpha   90.00
_cell.angle_beta   90.00
_cell.angle_gamma   90.00
#
_symmetry.space_group_name_H-M   'P 1'
#
loop_
_entity.id
_entity.type
_entity.pdbx_description
1 polymer ?
#
loop_
_entity_poly.entity_id
_entity_poly.type
_entity_poly.pdbx_seq_one_letter_code
_entity_poly.pdbx_strand_id
1 'polypeptide(L)'
;MIKFASFNEGNFLLLDHDFMILSSCRVRKVDGEVIAKANTKYDISHIRTYSSCPKEEFLFFNSRIMEYIAAAPDKTNLKKYISQKFAYFGAPLIEHGLSLYGYSNKTVVGVDFTATGNALCA
;
A
#
# COMPACT_ATOMS: atom_id res chain seq x y z
N MET A 1 -10.28 20.47 -22.28
CA MET A 1 -9.12 20.02 -21.50
C MET A 1 -9.16 18.50 -21.44
N ILE A 2 -8.09 17.82 -21.85
CA ILE A 2 -7.99 16.35 -21.82
C ILE A 2 -7.49 15.93 -20.44
N LYS A 3 -8.10 14.91 -19.83
CA LYS A 3 -7.66 14.37 -18.53
C LYS A 3 -7.06 12.98 -18.73
N PHE A 4 -5.88 12.76 -18.12
CA PHE A 4 -5.27 11.44 -18.02
C PHE A 4 -5.60 10.85 -16.65
N ALA A 5 -6.16 9.65 -16.62
CA ALA A 5 -6.38 8.90 -15.40
C ALA A 5 -5.52 7.63 -15.40
N SER A 6 -4.77 7.42 -14.32
CA SER A 6 -4.19 6.12 -14.01
C SER A 6 -5.24 5.30 -13.29
N PHE A 7 -5.65 4.20 -13.92
CA PHE A 7 -6.53 3.22 -13.33
C PHE A 7 -5.71 2.29 -12.43
N ASN A 8 -6.27 1.96 -11.27
CA ASN A 8 -5.72 0.97 -10.36
C ASN A 8 -5.39 -0.33 -11.14
N GLU A 9 -4.21 -0.92 -10.94
CA GLU A 9 -3.65 -2.03 -11.76
C GLU A 9 -2.94 -1.66 -13.08
N GLY A 10 -2.54 -0.40 -13.26
CA GLY A 10 -1.59 -0.02 -14.33
C GLY A 10 -2.22 0.04 -15.72
N ASN A 11 -3.44 0.57 -15.82
CA ASN A 11 -4.07 0.90 -17.10
C ASN A 11 -4.12 2.42 -17.29
N PHE A 12 -3.96 2.88 -18.53
CA PHE A 12 -4.06 4.30 -18.89
C PHE A 12 -5.34 4.52 -19.68
N LEU A 13 -6.12 5.49 -19.20
CA LEU A 13 -7.37 5.91 -19.83
C LEU A 13 -7.25 7.36 -20.28
N LEU A 14 -7.67 7.61 -21.51
CA LEU A 14 -7.87 8.95 -22.05
C LEU A 14 -9.33 9.33 -21.83
N LEU A 15 -9.57 10.37 -21.04
CA LEU A 15 -10.92 10.81 -20.69
C LEU A 15 -11.19 12.22 -21.23
N ASP A 16 -12.44 12.48 -21.58
CA ASP A 16 -12.92 13.85 -21.80
C ASP A 16 -13.28 14.55 -20.47
N HIS A 17 -13.95 15.70 -20.57
CA HIS A 17 -14.33 16.52 -19.42
C HIS A 17 -15.48 15.93 -18.60
N ASP A 18 -16.31 15.07 -19.21
CA ASP A 18 -17.46 14.40 -18.60
C ASP A 18 -17.13 12.97 -18.14
N PHE A 19 -15.83 12.63 -18.10
CA PHE A 19 -15.29 11.32 -17.76
C PHE A 19 -15.73 10.21 -18.72
N MET A 20 -16.00 10.53 -19.98
CA MET A 20 -16.15 9.51 -21.02
C MET A 20 -14.79 9.00 -21.46
N ILE A 21 -14.68 7.69 -21.62
CA ILE A 21 -13.46 7.06 -22.11
C ILE A 21 -13.37 7.28 -23.62
N LEU A 22 -12.37 8.05 -24.04
CA LEU A 22 -12.01 8.24 -25.44
C LEU A 22 -11.15 7.08 -25.94
N SER A 23 -10.23 6.61 -25.09
CA SER A 23 -9.34 5.48 -25.39
C SER A 23 -8.84 4.82 -24.12
N SER A 24 -8.49 3.54 -24.21
CA SER A 24 -7.95 2.73 -23.13
C SER A 24 -6.79 1.89 -23.65
N CYS A 25 -5.66 1.86 -22.94
CA CYS A 25 -4.56 0.95 -23.30
C CYS A 25 -4.98 -0.53 -23.22
N ARG A 26 -5.86 -0.88 -22.30
CA ARG A 26 -6.42 -2.23 -22.15
C ARG A 26 -7.91 -2.17 -21.90
N VAL A 27 -8.67 -3.00 -22.63
CA VAL A 27 -10.08 -3.23 -22.33
C VAL A 27 -10.18 -4.12 -21.10
N ARG A 28 -10.97 -3.70 -20.10
CA ARG A 28 -11.15 -4.43 -18.84
C ARG A 28 -12.60 -4.73 -18.54
N LYS A 29 -12.80 -5.84 -17.83
CA LYS A 29 -14.06 -6.24 -17.25
C LYS A 29 -13.90 -6.48 -15.75
N VAL A 30 -14.84 -6.01 -14.95
CA VAL A 30 -14.96 -6.31 -13.52
C VAL A 30 -16.37 -6.87 -13.32
N ASP A 31 -16.47 -8.03 -12.70
CA ASP A 31 -17.75 -8.73 -12.48
C ASP A 31 -18.60 -8.93 -13.75
N GLY A 32 -17.92 -9.08 -14.89
CA GLY A 32 -18.55 -9.26 -16.21
C GLY A 32 -18.89 -7.96 -16.95
N GLU A 33 -18.88 -6.82 -16.26
CA GLU A 33 -19.15 -5.50 -16.84
C GLU A 33 -17.89 -4.88 -17.45
N VAL A 34 -18.01 -4.29 -18.65
CA VAL A 34 -16.90 -3.62 -19.33
C VAL A 34 -16.73 -2.21 -18.77
N ILE A 35 -15.67 -1.99 -18.00
CA ILE A 35 -15.46 -0.72 -17.27
C ILE A 35 -14.39 0.19 -17.89
N ALA A 36 -13.61 -0.31 -18.85
CA ALA A 36 -12.54 0.44 -19.49
C ALA A 36 -12.56 0.23 -21.00
N LYS A 37 -13.53 0.82 -21.70
CA LYS A 37 -13.64 0.77 -23.18
C LYS A 37 -14.01 2.14 -23.72
N ALA A 38 -13.60 2.43 -24.95
CA ALA A 38 -14.04 3.65 -25.62
C ALA A 38 -15.58 3.77 -25.62
N ASN A 39 -16.07 5.00 -25.44
CA ASN A 39 -17.49 5.37 -25.35
C ASN A 39 -18.24 4.78 -24.15
N THR A 40 -17.54 4.37 -23.09
CA THR A 40 -18.17 4.07 -21.79
C THR A 40 -17.87 5.18 -20.81
N LYS A 41 -18.85 5.52 -19.96
CA LYS A 41 -18.64 6.47 -18.85
C LYS A 41 -17.79 5.81 -17.79
N TYR A 42 -16.70 6.47 -17.41
CA TYR A 42 -15.80 5.96 -16.39
C TYR A 42 -16.32 6.32 -15.00
N ASP A 43 -16.50 5.32 -14.14
CA ASP A 43 -16.84 5.54 -12.75
C ASP A 43 -15.59 6.00 -11.97
N ILE A 44 -15.62 7.26 -11.54
CA ILE A 44 -14.54 7.87 -10.77
C ILE A 44 -14.36 7.24 -9.38
N SER A 45 -15.35 6.48 -8.89
CA SER A 45 -15.23 5.70 -7.65
C SER A 45 -14.07 4.68 -7.72
N HIS A 46 -13.73 4.23 -8.93
CA HIS A 46 -12.60 3.33 -9.18
C HIS A 46 -11.23 4.02 -9.17
N ILE A 47 -11.19 5.36 -9.19
CA ILE A 47 -9.94 6.09 -8.98
C ILE A 47 -9.57 5.90 -7.52
N ARG A 48 -8.60 5.02 -7.26
CA ARG A 48 -7.87 5.06 -5.99
C ARG A 48 -7.11 6.38 -5.95
N THR A 49 -7.73 7.36 -5.32
CA THR A 49 -7.00 8.49 -4.76
C THR A 49 -6.18 7.91 -3.60
N TYR A 50 -5.01 7.39 -3.94
CA TYR A 50 -3.96 7.29 -2.94
C TYR A 50 -3.73 8.73 -2.50
N SER A 51 -4.18 9.08 -1.30
CA SER A 51 -3.62 10.26 -0.63
C SER A 51 -2.11 10.05 -0.70
N SER A 52 -1.43 10.97 -1.36
CA SER A 52 0.04 10.98 -1.39
C SER A 52 0.52 10.76 0.04
N CYS A 53 1.41 9.79 0.22
CA CYS A 53 1.97 9.49 1.54
C CYS A 53 2.41 10.82 2.18
N PRO A 54 1.86 11.20 3.33
CA PRO A 54 2.29 12.40 4.04
C PRO A 54 3.80 12.33 4.24
N LYS A 55 4.51 13.41 3.91
CA LYS A 55 5.98 13.43 3.93
C LYS A 55 6.52 13.03 5.30
N GLU A 56 5.83 13.45 6.35
CA GLU A 56 6.12 13.13 7.74
C GLU A 56 6.01 11.63 8.00
N GLU A 57 4.99 10.96 7.47
CA GLU A 57 4.80 9.51 7.67
C GLU A 57 5.88 8.69 6.94
N PHE A 58 6.41 9.19 5.82
CA PHE A 58 7.59 8.61 5.16
C PHE A 58 8.87 8.82 5.97
N LEU A 59 9.13 10.07 6.38
CA LEU A 59 10.34 10.41 7.14
C LEU A 59 10.43 9.68 8.48
N PHE A 60 9.29 9.47 9.13
CA PHE A 60 9.18 8.83 10.43
C PHE A 60 8.67 7.38 10.34
N PHE A 61 8.79 6.74 9.17
CA PHE A 61 8.28 5.38 8.98
C PHE A 61 8.82 4.40 10.02
N ASN A 62 10.14 4.43 10.28
CA ASN A 62 10.78 3.52 11.24
C ASN A 62 10.34 3.77 12.70
N SER A 63 10.10 5.01 13.10
CA SER A 63 9.59 5.28 14.45
C SER A 63 8.11 4.91 14.57
N ARG A 64 7.31 5.17 13.54
CA ARG A 64 5.88 4.85 13.52
C ARG A 64 5.62 3.34 13.47
N ILE A 65 6.41 2.59 12.70
CA ILE A 65 6.24 1.13 12.64
C ILE A 65 6.43 0.49 14.02
N MET A 66 7.36 1.02 14.84
CA MET A 66 7.54 0.58 16.23
C MET A 66 6.34 0.85 17.12
N GLU A 67 5.71 2.02 16.99
CA GLU A 67 4.46 2.33 17.71
C GLU A 67 3.36 1.32 17.35
N TYR A 68 3.23 0.96 16.08
CA TYR A 68 2.23 -0.02 15.65
C TYR A 68 2.58 -1.46 16.05
N ILE A 69 3.86 -1.83 16.07
CA ILE A 69 4.29 -3.13 16.60
C ILE A 69 3.94 -3.23 18.09
N ALA A 70 4.17 -2.17 18.86
CA ALA A 70 3.85 -2.12 20.28
C ALA A 70 2.34 -2.14 20.56
N ALA A 71 1.55 -1.46 19.71
CA ALA A 71 0.09 -1.39 19.84
C ALA A 71 -0.65 -2.60 19.24
N ALA A 72 0.05 -3.50 18.54
CA ALA A 72 -0.59 -4.63 17.89
C ALA A 72 -1.14 -5.62 18.94
N PRO A 73 -2.43 -6.00 18.84
CA PRO A 73 -3.04 -6.95 19.77
C PRO A 73 -2.52 -8.38 19.58
N ASP A 74 -2.01 -8.69 18.39
CA ASP A 74 -1.47 -9.99 18.01
C ASP A 74 -0.17 -9.81 17.20
N LYS A 75 0.95 -10.28 17.76
CA LYS A 75 2.27 -10.19 17.12
C LYS A 75 2.46 -11.17 15.96
N THR A 76 1.60 -12.18 15.84
CA THR A 76 1.67 -13.21 14.81
C THR A 76 1.22 -12.70 13.44
N ASN A 77 0.41 -11.63 13.40
CA ASN A 77 -0.17 -11.06 12.18
C ASN A 77 0.23 -9.60 11.92
N LEU A 78 1.40 -9.18 12.41
CA LEU A 78 1.89 -7.80 12.32
C LEU A 78 1.87 -7.23 10.90
N LYS A 79 2.31 -8.01 9.91
CA LYS A 79 2.31 -7.57 8.50
C LYS A 79 0.91 -7.13 8.05
N LYS A 80 -0.12 -7.92 8.35
CA LYS A 80 -1.50 -7.60 7.97
C LYS A 80 -2.01 -6.37 8.73
N TYR A 81 -1.75 -6.31 10.03
CA TYR A 81 -2.15 -5.20 10.89
C TYR A 81 -1.53 -3.86 10.42
N ILE A 82 -0.21 -3.84 10.18
CA ILE A 82 0.53 -2.65 9.80
C ILE A 82 0.18 -2.21 8.37
N SER A 83 -0.01 -3.13 7.43
CA SER A 83 -0.47 -2.79 6.06
C SER A 83 -1.83 -2.09 6.04
N GLN A 84 -2.71 -2.36 7.01
CA GLN A 84 -3.98 -1.63 7.12
C GLN A 84 -3.82 -0.21 7.66
N LYS A 85 -2.74 0.06 8.42
CA LYS A 85 -2.43 1.39 8.96
C LYS A 85 -1.65 2.25 7.95
N PHE A 86 -0.81 1.63 7.13
CA PHE A 86 -0.03 2.28 6.08
C PHE A 86 -0.54 1.93 4.69
N ALA A 87 -1.74 2.41 4.33
CA ALA A 87 -2.39 2.08 3.04
C ALA A 87 -1.60 2.56 1.80
N TYR A 88 -0.66 3.51 1.97
CA TYR A 88 0.20 4.06 0.92
C TYR A 88 1.55 3.34 0.79
N PHE A 89 1.92 2.46 1.74
CA PHE A 89 3.15 1.65 1.63
C PHE A 89 2.87 0.27 1.08
N GLY A 90 3.71 -0.13 0.12
CA GLY A 90 3.71 -1.50 -0.39
C GLY A 90 4.18 -2.49 0.68
N ALA A 91 3.68 -3.73 0.59
CA ALA A 91 4.10 -4.82 1.46
C ALA A 91 5.65 -4.98 1.61
N PRO A 92 6.47 -4.78 0.56
CA PRO A 92 7.94 -4.90 0.70
C PRO A 92 8.55 -3.90 1.69
N LEU A 93 8.07 -2.66 1.72
CA LEU A 93 8.59 -1.64 2.65
C LEU A 93 8.22 -1.98 4.10
N ILE A 94 7.01 -2.49 4.30
CA ILE A 94 6.51 -2.95 5.60
C ILE A 94 7.32 -4.15 6.09
N GLU A 95 7.59 -5.12 5.21
CA GLU A 95 8.45 -6.26 5.54
C GLU A 95 9.87 -5.83 5.90
N HIS A 96 10.43 -4.86 5.17
CA HIS A 96 11.74 -4.30 5.49
C HIS A 96 11.74 -3.67 6.89
N GLY A 97 10.77 -2.79 7.19
CA GLY A 97 10.63 -2.18 8.51
C GLY A 97 10.48 -3.21 9.62
N LEU A 98 9.63 -4.22 9.44
CA LEU A 98 9.45 -5.31 10.40
C LEU A 98 10.75 -6.10 10.62
N SER A 99 11.51 -6.36 9.56
CA SER A 99 12.77 -7.11 9.65
C SER A 99 13.86 -6.38 10.43
N LEU A 100 13.91 -5.04 10.36
CA LEU A 100 14.83 -4.22 11.17
C LEU A 100 14.61 -4.41 12.68
N TYR A 101 13.38 -4.77 13.07
CA TYR A 101 13.00 -5.01 14.47
C TYR A 101 12.82 -6.50 14.80
N GLY A 102 13.32 -7.40 13.94
CA GLY A 102 13.34 -8.84 14.20
C GLY A 102 12.05 -9.59 13.86
N TYR A 103 11.07 -8.95 13.22
CA TYR A 103 9.78 -9.57 12.85
C TYR A 103 9.75 -10.04 11.39
N SER A 104 10.75 -10.83 10.98
CA SER A 104 10.81 -11.36 9.61
C SER A 104 9.94 -12.61 9.43
N ASN A 105 9.29 -12.75 8.26
CA ASN A 105 8.54 -13.96 7.87
C ASN A 105 9.43 -15.20 7.65
N LYS A 106 10.75 -15.09 7.84
CA LYS A 106 11.64 -16.25 7.84
C LYS A 106 11.71 -16.79 9.25
N THR A 107 11.07 -17.94 9.42
CA THR A 107 11.37 -19.00 10.38
C THR A 107 12.22 -18.58 11.58
N VAL A 108 11.59 -18.61 12.75
CA VAL A 108 12.24 -18.63 14.05
C VAL A 108 13.38 -19.67 14.02
N VAL A 109 14.62 -19.19 13.87
CA VAL A 109 15.79 -19.88 14.42
C VAL A 109 16.06 -19.11 15.70
N GLY A 110 15.82 -19.77 16.84
CA GLY A 110 15.90 -19.17 18.16
C GLY A 110 17.18 -18.36 18.32
N VAL A 111 17.02 -17.05 18.40
CA VAL A 111 18.00 -16.18 19.02
C VAL A 111 17.22 -15.43 20.08
N ASP A 112 17.55 -15.74 21.33
CA ASP A 112 16.92 -15.16 22.51
C ASP A 112 16.86 -13.62 22.39
N PHE A 113 15.63 -13.09 22.36
CA PHE A 113 15.33 -11.66 22.29
C PHE A 113 15.80 -10.88 23.55
N THR A 114 16.29 -11.57 24.57
CA THR A 114 16.83 -10.96 25.79
C THR A 114 18.26 -10.43 25.64
N ALA A 115 19.01 -10.83 24.61
CA ALA A 115 20.40 -10.40 24.43
C ALA A 115 20.54 -9.07 23.65
N THR A 116 19.66 -8.77 22.69
CA THR A 116 19.77 -7.57 21.83
C THR A 116 19.14 -6.31 22.42
N GLY A 117 18.26 -6.44 23.42
CA GLY A 117 17.64 -5.29 24.10
C GLY A 117 18.62 -4.49 24.98
N ASN A 118 19.69 -5.13 25.46
CA ASN A 118 20.71 -4.47 26.30
C ASN A 118 21.85 -3.83 25.49
N ALA A 119 21.93 -4.05 24.17
CA ALA A 119 22.99 -3.47 23.34
C ALA A 119 22.65 -2.08 22.78
N LEU A 120 21.42 -1.59 22.95
CA LEU A 120 20.99 -0.25 22.51
C LEU A 120 20.86 0.77 23.67
N CYS A 121 21.18 0.36 24.90
CA CYS A 121 21.19 1.21 26.08
C CYS A 121 22.49 1.09 26.90
N ALA A 122 23.65 1.07 26.22
CA ALA A 122 24.97 1.26 26.81
C ALA A 122 25.80 2.22 25.95
#